data_AF-A0A3B5QWV0-F1
#
_entry.id   AF-A0A3B5QWV0-F1
#
_cell.length_a   1.000
_cell.length_b   1.000
_cell.length_c   1.000
_cell.angle_alpha   90.00
_cell.angle_beta   90.00
_cell.angle_gamma   90.00
#
_symmetry.space_group_name_H-M   'P 1'
#
loop_
_entity.id
_entity.type
_entity.pdbx_description
1 polymer ?
#
loop_
_entity_poly.entity_id
_entity_poly.type
_entity_poly.pdbx_seq_one_letter_code
_entity_poly.pdbx_strand_id
1 'polypeptide(L)'
;LDPHLFIKYIINLCLNVSYSVRGEPGQSITLPCSSAASSSVIVVQWSRTDLGSEYVLLFRDGRFDVGNQNPSYQNRVDLVDPQMKEGNVSLVLKNLTTNDTGLYQCQVLSPGENLFLDQNQQLPGSGC
;
A
#
# COMPACT_ATOMS: atom_id res chain seq x y z
N LEU A 1 -5.04 5.62 29.70
CA LEU A 1 -4.87 6.37 28.44
C LEU A 1 -3.64 5.78 27.78
N ASP A 2 -3.86 4.79 26.93
CA ASP A 2 -2.80 4.05 26.23
C ASP A 2 -2.33 4.89 25.02
N PRO A 3 -1.04 5.24 24.90
CA PRO A 3 -0.52 6.08 23.82
C PRO A 3 -0.24 5.29 22.52
N HIS A 4 -0.62 4.02 22.43
CA HIS A 4 -0.23 3.16 21.31
C HIS A 4 -1.24 3.16 20.16
N LEU A 5 -0.72 3.36 18.94
CA LEU A 5 -1.47 3.41 17.69
C LEU A 5 -1.48 2.03 17.05
N PHE A 6 -2.68 1.55 16.68
CA PHE A 6 -2.89 0.22 16.10
C PHE A 6 -3.19 0.33 14.61
N ILE A 7 -2.21 0.08 13.76
CA ILE A 7 -2.42 -0.01 12.32
C ILE A 7 -2.61 -1.47 11.95
N LYS A 8 -3.76 -1.78 11.34
CA LYS A 8 -4.07 -3.10 10.79
C LYS A 8 -3.94 -3.00 9.27
N TYR A 9 -3.74 -4.09 8.55
CA TYR A 9 -3.90 -4.07 7.10
C TYR A 9 -4.33 -5.44 6.58
N ILE A 10 -5.10 -5.47 5.49
CA ILE A 10 -5.55 -6.70 4.83
C ILE A 10 -4.82 -6.78 3.48
N ILE A 11 -4.02 -7.83 3.29
CA ILE A 11 -3.50 -8.21 1.97
C ILE A 11 -4.50 -9.16 1.32
N ASN A 12 -4.96 -8.85 0.09
CA ASN A 12 -5.72 -9.79 -0.73
C ASN A 12 -4.77 -10.53 -1.68
N LEU A 13 -4.35 -11.73 -1.28
CA LEU A 13 -3.59 -12.70 -2.10
C LEU A 13 -3.76 -14.11 -1.50
N CYS A 14 -4.84 -14.82 -1.86
CA CYS A 14 -5.24 -16.21 -1.48
C CYS A 14 -4.99 -16.70 -0.02
N LEU A 15 -4.58 -15.83 0.90
CA LEU A 15 -4.36 -15.97 2.33
C LEU A 15 -4.65 -14.57 2.91
N ASN A 16 -5.71 -14.43 3.70
CA ASN A 16 -5.99 -13.19 4.43
C ASN A 16 -4.96 -13.02 5.55
N VAL A 17 -3.72 -12.66 5.20
CA VAL A 17 -2.68 -12.36 6.19
C VAL A 17 -2.77 -10.89 6.54
N SER A 18 -3.20 -10.62 7.78
CA SER A 18 -3.13 -9.29 8.36
C SER A 18 -1.93 -9.20 9.29
N TYR A 19 -1.09 -8.19 9.10
CA TYR A 19 -0.04 -7.87 10.07
C TYR A 19 -0.46 -6.64 10.87
N SER A 20 -0.04 -6.61 12.14
CA SER A 20 -0.23 -5.46 13.01
C SER A 20 1.12 -4.79 13.23
N VAL A 21 1.23 -3.54 12.83
CA VAL A 21 2.44 -2.73 13.04
C VAL A 21 2.08 -1.63 14.03
N ARG A 22 2.96 -1.42 15.01
CA ARG A 22 2.83 -0.38 16.03
C ARG A 22 3.91 0.66 15.81
N GLY A 23 3.52 1.92 15.95
CA GLY A 23 4.42 3.06 15.91
C GLY A 23 3.94 4.14 16.87
N GLU A 24 4.83 5.07 17.16
CA GLU A 24 4.55 6.25 17.97
C GLU A 24 4.49 7.50 17.11
N PRO A 25 3.76 8.56 17.53
CA PRO A 25 3.74 9.81 16.79
C PRO A 25 5.16 10.34 16.48
N GLY A 26 5.35 10.84 15.26
CA GLY A 26 6.64 11.32 14.75
C GLY A 26 7.58 10.24 14.21
N GLN A 27 7.35 8.96 14.50
CA GLN A 27 8.19 7.88 13.97
C GLN A 27 7.91 7.59 12.49
N SER A 28 8.82 6.83 11.88
CA SER A 28 8.60 6.18 10.58
C SER A 28 8.45 4.68 10.78
N ILE A 29 7.49 4.06 10.11
CA ILE A 29 7.26 2.61 10.15
C ILE A 29 7.25 2.03 8.74
N THR A 30 7.40 0.71 8.67
CA THR A 30 7.26 -0.05 7.43
C THR A 30 6.06 -0.97 7.54
N LEU A 31 5.17 -0.91 6.54
CA LEU A 31 4.08 -1.88 6.36
C LEU A 31 4.53 -2.94 5.34
N PRO A 32 4.73 -4.20 5.78
CA PRO A 32 5.24 -5.24 4.90
C PRO A 32 4.24 -5.61 3.79
N CYS A 33 4.72 -5.69 2.55
CA CYS A 33 3.99 -6.33 1.46
C CYS A 33 4.98 -6.87 0.43
N SER A 34 4.70 -8.07 -0.08
CA SER A 34 5.50 -8.70 -1.12
C SER A 34 4.60 -9.35 -2.16
N SER A 35 5.06 -9.33 -3.41
CA SER A 35 4.49 -10.11 -4.50
C SER A 35 5.33 -11.37 -4.73
N ALA A 36 4.67 -12.48 -5.01
CA ALA A 36 5.35 -13.70 -5.46
C ALA A 36 5.99 -13.54 -6.85
N ALA A 37 5.54 -12.56 -7.64
CA ALA A 37 6.10 -12.23 -8.94
C ALA A 37 7.35 -11.35 -8.76
N SER A 38 8.49 -12.00 -8.56
CA SER A 38 9.76 -11.38 -8.14
C SER A 38 10.41 -10.40 -9.12
N SER A 39 9.89 -10.24 -10.34
CA SER A 39 10.55 -9.46 -11.40
C SER A 39 9.64 -8.65 -12.33
N SER A 40 8.32 -8.66 -12.10
CA SER A 40 7.38 -8.16 -13.11
C SER A 40 6.32 -7.19 -12.59
N VAL A 41 6.36 -6.73 -11.35
CA VAL A 41 5.33 -5.81 -10.82
C VAL A 41 5.16 -4.57 -11.72
N ILE A 42 3.95 -4.33 -12.22
CA ILE A 42 3.61 -3.18 -13.08
C ILE A 42 2.93 -2.05 -12.32
N VAL A 43 2.13 -2.39 -11.31
CA VAL A 43 1.41 -1.43 -10.48
C VAL A 43 1.45 -1.88 -9.02
N VAL A 44 1.71 -0.93 -8.12
CA VAL A 44 1.54 -1.10 -6.67
C VAL A 44 0.61 0.00 -6.18
N GLN A 45 -0.48 -0.40 -5.54
CA GLN A 45 -1.40 0.51 -4.88
C GLN A 45 -1.47 0.18 -3.40
N TRP A 46 -1.17 1.19 -2.58
CA TRP A 46 -1.51 1.22 -1.17
C TRP A 46 -2.73 2.10 -0.97
N SER A 47 -3.79 1.53 -0.40
CA SER A 47 -5.02 2.24 -0.04
C SER A 47 -5.36 2.05 1.43
N ARG A 48 -6.38 2.77 1.89
CA ARG A 48 -7.03 2.50 3.18
C ARG A 48 -8.52 2.30 2.95
N THR A 49 -9.16 1.49 3.77
CA THR A 49 -10.59 1.20 3.63
C THR A 49 -11.51 2.38 3.97
N ASP A 50 -10.99 3.40 4.64
CA ASP A 50 -11.73 4.59 5.09
C ASP A 50 -11.42 5.86 4.27
N LEU A 51 -10.63 5.76 3.19
CA LEU A 51 -10.31 6.88 2.30
C LEU A 51 -11.14 6.92 1.01
N GLY A 52 -12.09 6.00 0.83
CA GLY A 52 -12.89 5.92 -0.40
C GLY A 52 -12.00 5.62 -1.61
N SER A 53 -12.03 6.50 -2.62
CA SER A 53 -11.24 6.37 -3.85
C SER A 53 -9.83 6.91 -3.76
N GLU A 54 -9.49 7.72 -2.75
CA GLU A 54 -8.15 8.26 -2.60
C GLU A 54 -7.17 7.17 -2.15
N TYR A 55 -5.94 7.23 -2.67
CA TYR A 55 -4.90 6.27 -2.31
C TYR A 55 -3.83 6.88 -1.40
N VAL A 56 -3.17 6.01 -0.62
CA VAL A 56 -2.01 6.36 0.20
C VAL A 56 -0.78 6.54 -0.68
N LEU A 57 -0.54 5.57 -1.56
CA LEU A 57 0.55 5.57 -2.53
C LEU A 57 0.13 4.78 -3.76
N LEU A 58 0.39 5.34 -4.95
CA LEU A 58 0.28 4.63 -6.22
C LEU A 58 1.61 4.73 -6.94
N PHE A 59 2.17 3.58 -7.31
CA PHE A 59 3.34 3.47 -8.18
C PHE A 59 2.93 2.73 -9.46
N ARG A 60 3.10 3.38 -10.60
CA ARG A 60 2.79 2.84 -11.92
C ARG A 60 3.70 3.46 -12.96
N ASP A 61 3.97 2.73 -14.05
CA ASP A 61 4.81 3.20 -15.16
C ASP A 61 6.21 3.71 -14.70
N GLY A 62 6.76 3.09 -13.65
CA GLY A 62 8.08 3.45 -13.10
C GLY A 62 8.12 4.75 -12.29
N ARG A 63 6.98 5.30 -11.88
CA ARG A 63 6.91 6.55 -11.10
C ARG A 63 5.78 6.54 -10.07
N PHE A 64 5.89 7.43 -9.08
CA PHE A 64 4.79 7.73 -8.18
C PHE A 64 3.73 8.58 -8.88
N ASP A 65 2.47 8.19 -8.74
CA ASP A 65 1.33 8.96 -9.19
C ASP A 65 0.76 9.79 -8.04
N VAL A 66 0.66 11.10 -8.23
CA VAL A 66 0.17 12.05 -7.22
C VAL A 66 -1.24 12.57 -7.50
N GLY A 67 -1.89 12.12 -8.58
CA GLY A 67 -3.16 12.69 -9.07
C GLY A 67 -4.32 12.56 -8.09
N ASN A 68 -4.53 11.38 -7.51
CA ASN A 68 -5.59 11.12 -6.52
C ASN A 68 -5.01 10.65 -5.16
N GLN A 69 -3.78 11.10 -4.87
CA GLN A 69 -3.13 10.80 -3.60
C GLN A 69 -3.79 11.60 -2.48
N ASN A 70 -4.20 10.92 -1.40
CA ASN A 70 -4.77 11.62 -0.26
C ASN A 70 -3.74 12.63 0.30
N PRO A 71 -4.12 13.92 0.49
CA PRO A 71 -3.18 14.97 0.91
C PRO A 71 -2.42 14.69 2.20
N SER A 72 -2.99 13.91 3.13
CA SER A 72 -2.35 13.59 4.42
C SER A 72 -1.09 12.73 4.26
N TYR A 73 -0.90 12.09 3.10
CA TYR A 73 0.21 11.19 2.82
C TYR A 73 1.28 11.79 1.90
N GLN A 74 1.02 12.95 1.30
CA GLN A 74 1.98 13.61 0.43
C GLN A 74 3.30 13.89 1.19
N ASN A 75 4.42 13.58 0.56
CA ASN A 75 5.78 13.69 1.14
C ASN A 75 6.02 12.83 2.40
N ARG A 76 5.09 11.94 2.76
CA ARG A 76 5.18 11.07 3.94
C ARG A 76 5.29 9.59 3.61
N VAL A 77 5.16 9.21 2.35
CA VAL A 77 5.18 7.81 1.92
C VAL A 77 6.27 7.52 0.91
N ASP A 78 6.77 6.29 0.94
CA ASP A 78 7.76 5.77 -0.01
C ASP A 78 7.64 4.24 -0.12
N LEU A 79 8.33 3.64 -1.09
CA LEU A 79 8.54 2.20 -1.14
C LEU A 79 9.89 1.85 -0.52
N VAL A 80 9.97 0.73 0.20
CA VAL A 80 11.24 0.23 0.76
C VAL A 80 12.26 -0.01 -0.36
N ASP A 81 11.82 -0.58 -1.47
CA ASP A 81 12.62 -0.74 -2.67
C ASP A 81 11.84 -0.28 -3.91
N PRO A 82 12.13 0.91 -4.46
CA PRO A 82 11.53 1.38 -5.71
C PRO A 82 11.88 0.52 -6.93
N GLN A 83 12.94 -0.30 -6.86
CA GLN A 83 13.26 -1.29 -7.90
C GLN A 83 12.44 -2.57 -7.74
N MET A 84 11.72 -2.72 -6.62
CA MET A 84 10.85 -3.86 -6.30
C MET A 84 11.55 -5.21 -6.46
N LYS A 85 12.85 -5.27 -6.13
CA LYS A 85 13.62 -6.51 -6.22
C LYS A 85 12.98 -7.55 -5.33
N GLU A 86 12.94 -8.78 -5.83
CA GLU A 86 12.35 -9.92 -5.11
C GLU A 86 10.86 -9.72 -4.77
N GLY A 87 10.20 -8.77 -5.44
CA GLY A 87 8.78 -8.45 -5.23
C GLY A 87 8.50 -7.68 -3.93
N ASN A 88 9.51 -7.10 -3.26
CA ASN A 88 9.27 -6.30 -2.07
C ASN A 88 8.66 -4.93 -2.42
N VAL A 89 7.40 -4.75 -2.02
CA VAL A 89 6.60 -3.54 -2.29
C VAL A 89 6.09 -2.90 -0.99
N SER A 90 6.83 -3.12 0.09
CA SER A 90 6.52 -2.62 1.42
C SER A 90 6.48 -1.09 1.45
N LEU A 91 5.50 -0.51 2.15
CA LEU A 91 5.33 0.93 2.30
C LEU A 91 6.15 1.44 3.48
N VAL A 92 6.89 2.52 3.28
CA VAL A 92 7.43 3.34 4.36
C VAL A 92 6.47 4.49 4.61
N LEU A 93 5.96 4.62 5.84
CA LEU A 93 5.14 5.76 6.28
C LEU A 93 5.91 6.56 7.32
N LYS A 94 6.20 7.83 7.01
CA LYS A 94 7.02 8.74 7.80
C LYS A 94 6.16 9.66 8.67
N ASN A 95 6.72 10.17 9.76
CA ASN A 95 6.11 11.18 10.64
C ASN A 95 4.69 10.82 11.12
N LEU A 96 4.53 9.66 11.73
CA LEU A 96 3.23 9.14 12.17
C LEU A 96 2.42 10.13 13.01
N THR A 97 1.10 10.06 12.83
CA THR A 97 0.09 10.82 13.57
C THR A 97 -1.02 9.87 14.02
N THR A 98 -1.87 10.33 14.93
CA THR A 98 -3.01 9.52 15.39
C THR A 98 -3.98 9.15 14.25
N ASN A 99 -4.07 10.01 13.24
CA ASN A 99 -4.94 9.83 12.08
C ASN A 99 -4.45 8.75 11.12
N ASP A 100 -3.19 8.32 11.24
CA ASP A 100 -2.63 7.23 10.43
C ASP A 100 -3.10 5.86 10.91
N THR A 101 -3.80 5.77 12.03
CA THR A 101 -4.50 4.57 12.49
C THR A 101 -5.56 4.18 11.46
N GLY A 102 -5.50 2.96 10.96
CA GLY A 102 -6.47 2.49 9.99
C GLY A 102 -6.14 1.12 9.45
N LEU A 103 -6.98 0.67 8.52
CA LEU A 103 -6.76 -0.55 7.77
C LEU A 103 -6.14 -0.21 6.41
N TYR A 104 -4.86 -0.53 6.22
CA TYR A 104 -4.19 -0.37 4.93
C TYR A 104 -4.44 -1.59 4.05
N GLN A 105 -4.29 -1.44 2.74
CA GLN A 105 -4.40 -2.54 1.79
C GLN A 105 -3.31 -2.38 0.75
N CYS A 106 -2.61 -3.47 0.47
CA CYS A 106 -1.61 -3.56 -0.58
C CYS A 106 -2.20 -4.36 -1.74
N GLN A 107 -2.22 -3.75 -2.92
CA GLN A 107 -2.62 -4.39 -4.16
C GLN A 107 -1.46 -4.29 -5.13
N VAL A 108 -1.07 -5.45 -5.69
CA VAL A 108 0.01 -5.56 -6.64
C VAL A 108 -0.56 -6.15 -7.91
N LEU A 109 -0.22 -5.56 -9.06
CA LEU A 109 -0.57 -6.09 -10.36
C LEU A 109 0.70 -6.56 -11.06
N SER A 110 0.68 -7.80 -11.55
CA SER A 110 1.77 -8.41 -12.32
C SER A 110 1.30 -8.78 -13.74
N PRO A 111 2.19 -8.75 -14.76
CA PRO A 111 1.92 -9.21 -16.11
C PRO A 111 1.38 -10.65 -16.09
N GLY A 112 0.17 -10.82 -16.61
CA GLY A 112 -0.53 -12.11 -16.64
C GLY A 112 -1.73 -12.20 -15.70
N GLU A 113 -1.85 -11.31 -14.70
CA GLU A 113 -3.09 -11.11 -13.95
C GLU A 113 -4.02 -10.21 -14.79
N ASN A 114 -5.26 -10.65 -15.05
CA ASN A 114 -6.17 -10.05 -16.05
C ASN A 114 -6.20 -8.51 -16.00
N LEU A 115 -5.72 -7.88 -17.08
CA LEU A 115 -5.51 -6.43 -17.27
C LEU A 115 -6.80 -5.63 -17.50
N PHE A 116 -7.88 -5.91 -16.76
CA PHE A 116 -9.05 -5.03 -16.77
C PHE A 116 -9.01 -4.15 -15.53
N LEU A 117 -8.26 -3.03 -15.61
CA LEU A 117 -8.51 -1.89 -14.74
C LEU A 117 -10.02 -1.62 -14.81
N ASP A 118 -10.72 -1.73 -13.68
CA ASP A 118 -12.13 -1.37 -13.65
C ASP A 118 -12.26 0.09 -14.11
N GLN A 119 -13.38 0.45 -14.74
CA GLN A 119 -13.64 1.80 -15.24
C GLN A 119 -13.59 2.88 -14.13
N ASN A 120 -13.43 2.45 -12.87
CA ASN A 120 -13.28 3.26 -11.67
C ASN A 120 -11.82 3.43 -11.20
N GLN A 121 -10.81 3.11 -12.01
CA GLN A 121 -9.38 3.19 -11.64
C GLN A 121 -8.97 2.30 -10.44
N GLN A 122 -9.82 1.38 -10.03
CA GLN A 122 -9.50 0.36 -9.04
C GLN A 122 -8.82 -0.81 -9.75
N LEU A 123 -7.72 -1.33 -9.18
CA LEU A 123 -7.16 -2.60 -9.65
C LEU A 123 -8.25 -3.68 -9.53
N PRO A 124 -8.44 -4.53 -10.56
CA PRO A 124 -9.33 -5.67 -10.44
C PRO A 124 -8.85 -6.47 -9.23
N GLY A 125 -9.77 -6.81 -8.33
CA GLY A 125 -9.45 -7.70 -7.23
C GLY A 125 -8.80 -8.94 -7.83
N SER A 126 -7.57 -9.23 -7.41
CA SER A 126 -6.84 -10.40 -7.85
C SER A 126 -7.73 -11.62 -7.62
N GLY A 127 -8.26 -12.17 -8.72
CA GLY A 127 -8.62 -13.57 -8.73
C GLY A 127 -7.35 -14.33 -8.41
N CYS A 128 -7.42 -15.26 -7.47
CA CYS A 128 -6.57 -16.43 -7.58
C CYS A 128 -6.71 -16.99 -9.02
#